data_AF-A0A2U2PDY9-F1
#
_entry.id   AF-A0A2U2PDY9-F1
#
_cell.length_a   1.000
_cell.length_b   1.000
_cell.length_c   1.000
_cell.angle_alpha   90.00
_cell.angle_beta   90.00
_cell.angle_gamma   90.00
#
_symmetry.space_group_name_H-M   'P 1'
#
loop_
_entity.id
_entity.type
_entity.pdbx_description
1 polymer ?
#
loop_
_entity_poly.entity_id
_entity_poly.type
_entity_poly.pdbx_seq_one_letter_code
_entity_poly.pdbx_strand_id
1 'polypeptide(L)' 'MNKLKKYLGIVWFTGGLLLAVFLTYKAISVLGVPGATAEDFVFWSVIVAIFIPITIGFILFGYYAWKGEYGK' A
#
# COMPACT_ATOMS: atom_id res chain seq x y z
N MET A 1 -22.44 7.11 -11.94
CA MET A 1 -20.98 7.34 -11.87
C MET A 1 -20.42 7.79 -13.20
N ASN A 2 -19.65 8.87 -13.24
CA ASN A 2 -18.78 9.15 -14.38
C ASN A 2 -17.76 8.01 -14.52
N LYS A 3 -17.55 7.53 -15.75
CA LYS A 3 -16.54 6.49 -16.08
C LYS A 3 -15.19 6.79 -15.42
N LEU A 4 -14.84 8.07 -15.29
CA LEU A 4 -13.67 8.59 -14.59
C LEU A 4 -13.53 8.08 -13.14
N LYS A 5 -14.60 8.09 -12.34
CA LYS A 5 -14.55 7.64 -10.93
C LYS A 5 -14.26 6.14 -10.81
N LYS A 6 -14.74 5.34 -11.77
CA LYS A 6 -14.49 3.90 -11.82
C LYS A 6 -13.04 3.59 -12.19
N TYR A 7 -12.46 4.32 -13.15
CA TYR A 7 -11.05 4.17 -13.51
C TYR A 7 -10.11 4.61 -12.38
N LEU A 8 -10.43 5.70 -11.69
CA LEU A 8 -9.69 6.12 -10.50
C LEU A 8 -9.70 5.04 -9.42
N GLY A 9 -10.80 4.32 -9.24
CA GLY A 9 -10.87 3.16 -8.33
C GLY A 9 -9.82 2.08 -8.63
N ILE A 10 -9.60 1.73 -9.90
CA ILE A 10 -8.52 0.79 -10.26
C ILE A 10 -7.17 1.34 -9.85
N VAL A 11 -6.90 2.61 -10.14
CA VAL A 11 -5.60 3.24 -9.85
C VAL A 11 -5.29 3.17 -8.35
N TRP A 12 -6.28 3.42 -7.49
CA TRP A 12 -6.10 3.30 -6.04
C TRP A 12 -5.94 1.86 -5.57
N PHE A 13 -6.67 0.91 -6.17
CA PHE A 13 -6.54 -0.51 -5.86
C PHE A 13 -5.15 -1.04 -6.23
N THR A 14 -4.72 -0.83 -7.48
CA THR A 14 -3.42 -1.29 -7.97
C THR A 14 -2.27 -0.54 -7.30
N GLY A 15 -2.42 0.77 -7.08
CA GLY A 15 -1.45 1.58 -6.35
C GLY A 15 -1.26 1.12 -4.91
N GLY A 16 -2.35 0.82 -4.19
CA GLY A 16 -2.29 0.26 -2.83
C GLY A 16 -1.60 -1.09 -2.79
N LEU A 17 -1.92 -1.98 -3.73
CA LEU A 17 -1.28 -3.30 -3.83
C LEU A 17 0.22 -3.21 -4.15
N LEU A 18 0.59 -2.38 -5.12
CA LEU A 18 1.99 -2.15 -5.52
C LEU A 18 2.80 -1.55 -4.36
N LEU A 19 2.23 -0.58 -3.64
CA LEU A 19 2.87 0.02 -2.46
C LEU A 19 3.09 -1.01 -1.35
N ALA A 20 2.09 -1.85 -1.06
CA ALA A 20 2.21 -2.88 -0.04
C ALA A 20 3.36 -3.85 -0.37
N VAL A 21 3.39 -4.37 -1.59
CA VAL A 21 4.46 -5.28 -2.05
C VAL A 21 5.82 -4.60 -2.04
N PHE A 22 5.90 -3.37 -2.55
CA PHE A 22 7.16 -2.62 -2.64
C PHE A 22 7.75 -2.32 -1.25
N LEU A 23 6.92 -1.89 -0.29
CA LEU A 23 7.37 -1.59 1.07
C LEU A 23 7.87 -2.83 1.78
N THR A 24 7.15 -3.95 1.68
CA THR A 24 7.59 -5.23 2.26
C THR A 24 8.87 -5.71 1.60
N TYR A 25 8.98 -5.65 0.27
CA TYR A 25 10.19 -6.00 -0.45
C TYR A 25 11.38 -5.14 -0.03
N LYS A 26 11.20 -3.81 0.07
CA LYS A 26 12.25 -2.90 0.48
C LYS A 26 12.70 -3.15 1.93
N ALA A 27 11.77 -3.35 2.85
CA ALA A 27 12.08 -3.68 4.24
C ALA A 27 12.93 -4.95 4.32
N ILE A 28 12.53 -6.02 3.63
CA ILE A 28 13.29 -7.29 3.60
C ILE A 28 14.66 -7.07 2.94
N SER A 29 14.74 -6.29 1.87
CA SER A 29 16.00 -6.03 1.15
C SER A 29 17.03 -5.25 1.97
N VAL A 30 16.59 -4.41 2.92
CA VAL A 30 17.50 -3.65 3.80
C VAL A 30 17.86 -4.49 5.02
N LEU A 31 16.88 -5.12 5.65
CA LEU A 31 17.06 -5.88 6.89
C LEU A 31 17.70 -7.27 6.68
N GLY A 32 17.64 -7.80 5.46
CA GLY A 32 18.22 -9.10 5.11
C GLY A 32 19.71 -9.07 4.75
N VAL A 33 20.33 -7.88 4.68
CA VAL A 33 21.75 -7.73 4.35
C VAL A 33 22.61 -7.86 5.61
N PRO A 34 23.73 -8.61 5.56
CA PRO A 34 24.69 -8.64 6.67
C PRO A 34 25.21 -7.24 6.97
N GLY A 35 24.96 -6.74 8.19
CA GLY A 35 25.33 -5.38 8.61
C GLY A 35 24.17 -4.44 8.88
N ALA A 36 22.91 -4.88 8.75
CA ALA A 36 21.76 -4.11 9.19
C ALA A 36 21.87 -3.72 10.67
N THR A 37 21.72 -2.44 10.97
CA THR A 37 21.84 -1.88 12.31
C THR A 37 20.51 -1.91 13.06
N ALA A 38 20.54 -1.81 14.39
CA ALA A 38 19.31 -1.70 15.18
C ALA A 38 18.44 -0.48 14.77
N GLU A 39 19.07 0.60 14.30
CA GLU A 39 18.38 1.79 13.78
C GLU A 39 17.60 1.47 12.50
N ASP A 40 18.17 0.67 11.59
CA ASP A 40 17.48 0.21 10.38
C ASP A 40 16.24 -0.63 10.72
N PHE A 41 16.33 -1.52 11.70
CA PHE A 41 15.20 -2.33 12.17
C PHE A 41 14.09 -1.45 12.73
N VAL A 42 14.42 -0.49 13.59
CA VAL A 42 13.42 0.42 14.15
C VAL A 42 12.76 1.25 13.05
N PHE A 43 13.56 1.84 12.16
CA PHE A 43 13.06 2.66 11.04
C PHE A 43 12.09 1.87 10.14
N TRP A 44 12.51 0.71 9.63
CA TRP A 44 11.68 -0.09 8.73
C TRP A 44 10.46 -0.71 9.41
N SER A 45 10.57 -1.10 10.68
CA SER A 45 9.43 -1.63 11.45
C SER A 45 8.30 -0.59 11.60
N VAL A 46 8.65 0.67 11.90
CA VAL A 46 7.70 1.77 12.06
C VAL A 46 7.04 2.10 10.71
N ILE A 47 7.83 2.15 9.64
CA ILE A 47 7.31 2.38 8.28
C ILE A 47 6.32 1.27 7.90
N VAL A 48 6.69 0.00 8.05
CA VAL A 48 5.80 -1.11 7.69
C VAL A 48 4.54 -1.08 8.56
N ALA A 49 4.66 -0.86 9.87
CA ALA A 49 3.53 -0.81 10.79
C ALA A 49 2.51 0.28 10.44
N ILE A 50 2.97 1.44 9.96
CA ILE A 50 2.09 2.56 9.59
C ILE A 50 1.55 2.41 8.16
N PHE A 51 2.40 2.04 7.20
CA PHE A 51 2.00 2.05 5.80
C PHE A 51 1.15 0.85 5.40
N ILE A 52 1.32 -0.32 6.03
CA ILE A 52 0.49 -1.49 5.73
C ILE A 52 -1.01 -1.20 5.94
N PRO A 53 -1.49 -0.70 7.09
CA PRO A 53 -2.90 -0.38 7.26
C PRO A 53 -3.39 0.70 6.29
N ILE A 54 -2.54 1.66 5.91
CA ILE A 54 -2.87 2.67 4.90
C ILE A 54 -3.07 2.03 3.52
N THR A 55 -2.19 1.12 3.11
CA THR A 55 -2.32 0.40 1.83
C THR A 55 -3.57 -0.47 1.77
N ILE A 56 -3.96 -1.09 2.89
CA ILE A 56 -5.24 -1.81 3.01
C ILE A 56 -6.41 -0.85 2.77
N GLY A 57 -6.35 0.36 3.35
CA GLY A 57 -7.34 1.42 3.10
C GLY A 57 -7.46 1.78 1.62
N PHE A 58 -6.34 1.95 0.91
CA PHE A 58 -6.33 2.22 -0.53
C PHE A 58 -6.90 1.06 -1.36
N ILE A 59 -6.57 -0.17 -1.01
CA ILE A 59 -7.09 -1.37 -1.66
C ILE A 59 -8.60 -1.45 -1.49
N LEU A 60 -9.12 -1.28 -0.27
CA LEU A 60 -10.55 -1.29 0.00
C LEU A 60 -11.27 -0.15 -0.73
N PHE A 61 -10.72 1.07 -0.67
CA PHE A 61 -11.27 2.22 -1.37
C PHE A 61 -11.33 1.99 -2.88
N GLY A 62 -10.24 1.52 -3.48
CA GLY A 62 -10.18 1.23 -4.91
C GLY A 62 -11.16 0.13 -5.33
N TYR A 63 -11.29 -0.91 -4.51
CA TYR A 63 -12.22 -2.01 -4.73
C TYR A 63 -13.69 -1.56 -4.69
N TYR A 64 -14.10 -0.79 -3.68
CA TYR A 64 -15.47 -0.27 -3.58
C TYR A 64 -15.76 0.80 -4.65
N ALA A 65 -14.76 1.57 -5.07
CA ALA A 65 -14.87 2.50 -6.19
C ALA A 65 -15.02 1.80 -7.53
N TRP A 66 -14.38 0.65 -7.72
CA TRP A 66 -14.57 -0.18 -8.90
C TRP A 66 -15.96 -0.81 -8.96
N LYS A 67 -16.46 -1.33 -7.83
CA LYS A 67 -17.84 -1.85 -7.68
C LYS A 67 -18.90 -0.78 -7.88
N GLY A 68 -18.52 0.48 -7.70
CA GLY A 68 -19.38 1.62 -7.94
C GLY A 68 -20.26 2.02 -6.76
N GLU A 69 -19.87 1.62 -5.56
CA GLU A 69 -20.59 1.94 -4.33
C GLU A 69 -20.48 3.44 -3.95
N TYR A 70 -19.42 4.13 -4.41
CA TYR A 70 -19.29 5.59 -4.33
C TYR A 70 -20.08 6.34 -5.43
N GLY A 71 -21.04 5.66 -6.05
CA GLY A 71 -21.80 6.13 -7.20
C GLY A 71 -23.11 6.84 -6.89
N LYS A 72 -23.47 6.99 -5.61
CA LYS A 72 -24.54 7.90 -5.16
C LYS A 72 -24.24 9.33 -5.56
#